data_AF-A0A2M7FK63-F1
#
_entry.id   AF-A0A2M7FK63-F1
#
_cell.length_a   1.000
_cell.length_b   1.000
_cell.length_c   1.000
_cell.angle_alpha   90.00
_cell.angle_beta   90.00
_cell.angle_gamma   90.00
#
_symmetry.space_group_name_H-M   'P 1'
#
loop_
_entity.id
_entity.type
_entity.pdbx_description
1 polymer ?
#
loop_
_entity_poly.entity_id
_entity_poly.type
_entity_poly.pdbx_seq_one_letter_code
_entity_poly.pdbx_strand_id
1 'polypeptide(L)'
;MNGPEVSLPPHPHPQSLRELFWAFTWLALQGFGGVLAVVQRELVDKKQWLTRAQFIEDWAVAQVLPGPNVVNLCLMIGDRYFGVRGGLTALAGMLTFPLLLVLVLSWLTLGAADSVQLQGALRGMGAVAAGMIAATGFKLFPALKQNVLGALLCSMLVAITFALIALLRVPLIWVLLALGSLTSVWANRLLAAAQGQRAP
;
A
#
# COMPACT_ATOMS: atom_id res chain seq x y z
N MET A 1 -14.43 30.78 -29.03
CA MET A 1 -13.01 30.49 -29.27
C MET A 1 -12.71 29.12 -28.67
N ASN A 2 -12.80 28.06 -29.48
CA ASN A 2 -12.38 26.72 -29.09
C ASN A 2 -10.85 26.76 -28.95
N GLY A 3 -10.33 26.60 -27.74
CA GLY A 3 -8.90 26.36 -27.54
C GLY A 3 -8.50 25.08 -28.27
N PRO A 4 -7.25 24.95 -28.74
CA PRO A 4 -6.76 23.69 -29.27
C PRO A 4 -6.90 22.64 -28.17
N GLU A 5 -7.78 21.66 -28.35
CA GLU A 5 -7.82 20.47 -27.52
C GLU A 5 -6.43 19.83 -27.62
N VAL A 6 -5.63 19.99 -26.58
CA VAL A 6 -4.35 19.31 -26.43
C VAL A 6 -4.68 17.83 -26.37
N SER A 7 -4.68 17.19 -27.54
CA SER A 7 -4.86 15.75 -27.68
C SER A 7 -3.61 15.08 -27.11
N LEU A 8 -3.70 14.74 -25.82
CA LEU A 8 -2.70 13.90 -25.18
C LEU A 8 -2.55 12.61 -26.02
N PRO A 9 -1.33 12.13 -26.27
CA PRO A 9 -1.13 10.90 -27.03
C PRO A 9 -1.95 9.77 -26.38
N PRO A 10 -2.60 8.90 -27.18
CA PRO A 10 -3.45 7.86 -26.64
C PRO A 10 -2.61 6.94 -25.75
N HIS A 11 -2.91 6.96 -24.44
CA HIS A 11 -2.31 6.00 -23.52
C HIS A 11 -2.83 4.61 -23.86
N PRO A 12 -1.95 3.59 -23.89
CA PRO A 12 -2.40 2.23 -24.08
C PRO A 12 -3.40 1.87 -22.99
N HIS A 13 -4.57 1.37 -23.38
CA HIS A 13 -5.59 0.88 -22.47
C HIS A 13 -5.58 -0.65 -22.49
N PRO A 14 -6.07 -1.33 -21.43
CA PRO A 14 -6.23 -2.78 -21.47
C PRO A 14 -7.09 -3.18 -22.67
N GLN A 15 -6.57 -4.08 -23.51
CA GLN A 15 -7.24 -4.46 -24.77
C GLN A 15 -8.31 -5.52 -24.55
N SER A 16 -8.30 -6.20 -23.40
CA SER A 16 -9.28 -7.23 -23.06
C SER A 16 -9.46 -7.41 -21.56
N LEU A 17 -10.61 -7.96 -21.18
CA LEU A 17 -10.90 -8.42 -19.81
C LEU A 17 -9.85 -9.42 -19.30
N ARG A 18 -9.28 -10.23 -20.19
CA ARG A 18 -8.25 -11.24 -19.83
C ARG A 18 -6.92 -10.57 -19.47
N GLU A 19 -6.55 -9.51 -20.17
CA GLU A 19 -5.37 -8.71 -19.85
C GLU A 19 -5.53 -8.05 -18.47
N LEU A 20 -6.71 -7.49 -18.20
CA LEU A 20 -7.06 -6.90 -16.92
C LEU A 20 -6.95 -7.93 -15.78
N PHE A 21 -7.55 -9.12 -15.96
CA PHE A 21 -7.47 -10.22 -15.01
C PHE A 21 -6.02 -10.57 -14.67
N TRP A 22 -5.17 -10.75 -15.68
CA TRP A 22 -3.79 -11.19 -15.47
C TRP A 22 -2.91 -10.08 -14.87
N ALA A 23 -3.14 -8.82 -15.24
CA ALA A 23 -2.43 -7.69 -14.65
C ALA A 23 -2.70 -7.59 -13.15
N PHE A 24 -3.97 -7.67 -12.73
CA PHE A 24 -4.33 -7.62 -11.30
C PHE A 24 -3.94 -8.89 -10.54
N THR A 25 -3.91 -10.05 -11.21
CA THR A 25 -3.34 -11.28 -10.65
C THR A 25 -1.87 -11.08 -10.29
N TRP A 26 -1.09 -10.54 -11.24
CA TRP A 26 0.35 -10.32 -11.05
C TRP A 26 0.63 -9.28 -9.97
N LEU A 27 -0.16 -8.20 -9.94
CA LEU A 27 -0.12 -7.20 -8.88
C LEU A 27 -0.36 -7.81 -7.50
N ALA A 28 -1.35 -8.69 -7.36
CA ALA A 28 -1.67 -9.34 -6.09
C ALA A 28 -0.54 -10.24 -5.59
N LEU A 29 0.19 -10.89 -6.49
CA LEU A 29 1.32 -11.76 -6.15
C LEU A 29 2.60 -10.99 -5.77
N GLN A 30 2.70 -9.71 -6.13
CA GLN A 30 3.89 -8.89 -5.91
C GLN A 30 3.76 -7.87 -4.78
N GLY A 31 2.60 -7.81 -4.11
CA GLY A 31 2.25 -6.82 -3.09
C GLY A 31 3.00 -6.92 -1.74
N PHE A 32 4.24 -7.40 -1.70
CA PHE A 32 4.98 -7.52 -0.45
C PHE A 32 5.87 -6.29 -0.19
N GLY A 33 5.76 -5.69 1.00
CA GLY A 33 6.72 -4.67 1.49
C GLY A 33 6.76 -3.33 0.73
N GLY A 34 5.77 -3.03 -0.11
CA GLY A 34 5.79 -1.77 -0.89
C GLY A 34 4.71 -1.71 -1.97
N VAL A 35 3.48 -2.07 -1.63
CA VAL A 35 2.40 -2.27 -2.62
C VAL A 35 2.18 -1.05 -3.50
N LEU A 36 2.21 0.16 -2.95
CA LEU A 36 2.06 1.40 -3.72
C LEU A 36 3.07 1.49 -4.87
N ALA A 37 4.35 1.23 -4.58
CA ALA A 37 5.41 1.30 -5.58
C ALA A 37 5.27 0.21 -6.65
N VAL A 38 4.82 -0.99 -6.25
CA VAL A 38 4.55 -2.10 -7.17
C VAL A 38 3.38 -1.76 -8.10
N VAL A 39 2.28 -1.26 -7.54
CA VAL A 39 1.08 -0.87 -8.29
C VAL A 39 1.40 0.28 -9.25
N GLN A 40 2.09 1.32 -8.78
CA GLN A 40 2.53 2.43 -9.61
C GLN A 40 3.41 1.91 -10.76
N ARG A 41 4.42 1.10 -10.47
CA ARG A 41 5.33 0.57 -11.51
C ARG A 41 4.59 -0.26 -12.54
N GLU A 42 3.65 -1.09 -12.13
CA GLU A 42 2.92 -1.95 -13.06
C GLU A 42 1.97 -1.12 -13.94
N LEU A 43 1.16 -0.23 -13.35
CA LEU A 43 0.12 0.51 -14.06
C LEU A 43 0.65 1.72 -14.85
N VAL A 44 1.67 2.40 -14.32
CA VAL A 44 2.25 3.61 -14.92
C VAL A 44 3.48 3.30 -15.77
N ASP A 45 4.45 2.54 -15.23
CA ASP A 45 5.74 2.38 -15.92
C ASP A 45 5.72 1.23 -16.94
N LYS A 46 5.14 0.08 -16.58
CA LYS A 46 5.12 -1.11 -17.46
C LYS A 46 3.95 -1.13 -18.42
N LYS A 47 2.73 -0.99 -17.90
CA LYS A 47 1.50 -1.04 -18.69
C LYS A 47 1.16 0.29 -19.34
N GLN A 48 1.61 1.39 -18.73
CA GLN A 48 1.34 2.76 -19.20
C GLN A 48 -0.15 3.07 -19.36
N TRP A 49 -1.00 2.38 -18.59
CA TRP A 49 -2.46 2.56 -18.57
C TRP A 49 -2.86 3.88 -17.90
N LEU A 50 -2.03 4.38 -16.99
CA LEU A 50 -2.28 5.61 -16.28
C LEU A 50 -1.04 6.50 -16.36
N THR A 51 -1.26 7.81 -16.47
CA THR A 51 -0.19 8.77 -16.17
C THR A 51 0.07 8.79 -14.68
N ARG A 52 1.25 9.30 -14.29
CA ARG A 52 1.57 9.48 -12.86
C ARG A 52 0.56 10.38 -12.14
N ALA A 53 0.02 11.40 -12.82
CA ALA A 53 -0.99 12.29 -12.26
C ALA A 53 -2.31 11.55 -12.03
N GLN A 54 -2.82 10.84 -13.04
CA GLN A 54 -4.04 10.03 -12.94
C GLN A 54 -3.93 8.95 -11.87
N PHE A 55 -2.78 8.28 -11.79
CA PHE A 55 -2.55 7.29 -10.74
C PHE A 55 -2.64 7.90 -9.34
N ILE A 56 -2.09 9.09 -9.12
CA ILE A 56 -2.16 9.77 -7.81
C ILE A 56 -3.61 10.15 -7.48
N GLU A 57 -4.36 10.66 -8.46
CA GLU A 57 -5.78 10.99 -8.30
C GLU A 57 -6.61 9.75 -7.94
N ASP A 58 -6.49 8.68 -8.74
CA ASP A 58 -7.20 7.42 -8.50
C ASP A 58 -6.79 6.79 -7.17
N TRP A 59 -5.51 6.86 -6.81
CA TRP A 59 -5.00 6.36 -5.53
C TRP A 59 -5.54 7.17 -4.34
N ALA A 60 -5.63 8.49 -4.46
CA ALA A 60 -6.20 9.35 -3.41
C ALA A 60 -7.68 9.01 -3.17
N VAL A 61 -8.45 8.81 -4.23
CA VAL A 61 -9.85 8.36 -4.13
C VAL A 61 -9.93 6.98 -3.48
N ALA A 62 -9.07 6.05 -3.88
CA ALA A 62 -9.02 4.71 -3.31
C ALA A 62 -8.73 4.69 -1.79
N GLN A 63 -8.02 5.69 -1.27
CA GLN A 63 -7.74 5.87 0.16
C GLN A 63 -8.93 6.45 0.95
N VAL A 64 -9.82 7.19 0.29
CA VAL A 64 -11.04 7.74 0.91
C VAL A 64 -12.12 6.65 1.01
N LEU A 65 -12.15 5.72 0.07
CA LEU A 65 -13.10 4.61 0.07
C LEU A 65 -12.82 3.61 1.20
N PRO A 66 -13.86 3.10 1.88
CA PRO A 66 -13.68 2.08 2.90
C PRO A 66 -13.16 0.78 2.28
N GLY A 67 -12.15 0.18 2.90
CA GLY A 67 -11.59 -1.12 2.48
C GLY A 67 -10.13 -1.05 2.03
N PRO A 68 -9.61 -2.11 1.41
CA PRO A 68 -8.22 -2.15 0.97
C PRO A 68 -8.01 -1.27 -0.26
N ASN A 69 -7.12 -0.27 -0.16
CA ASN A 69 -6.86 0.71 -1.24
C ASN A 69 -6.65 0.07 -2.62
N VAL A 70 -5.90 -1.03 -2.69
CA VAL A 70 -5.56 -1.69 -3.96
C VAL A 70 -6.78 -2.39 -4.58
N VAL A 71 -7.69 -2.89 -3.74
CA VAL A 71 -8.96 -3.49 -4.19
C VAL A 71 -9.87 -2.39 -4.74
N ASN A 72 -9.96 -1.26 -4.05
CA ASN A 72 -10.73 -0.10 -4.52
C ASN A 72 -10.20 0.40 -5.86
N LEU A 73 -8.87 0.56 -5.98
CA LEU A 73 -8.21 0.97 -7.22
C LEU A 73 -8.47 -0.04 -8.35
N CYS A 74 -8.39 -1.34 -8.06
CA CYS A 74 -8.67 -2.42 -9.01
C CYS A 74 -10.10 -2.33 -9.57
N LEU A 75 -11.09 -2.13 -8.70
CA LEU A 75 -12.48 -1.93 -9.08
C LEU A 75 -12.68 -0.67 -9.92
N MET A 76 -12.11 0.46 -9.50
CA MET A 76 -12.21 1.73 -10.22
C MET A 76 -11.60 1.65 -11.63
N ILE A 77 -10.40 1.07 -11.74
CA ILE A 77 -9.71 0.90 -13.02
C ILE A 77 -10.50 -0.07 -13.92
N GLY A 78 -10.97 -1.19 -13.38
CA GLY A 78 -11.75 -2.14 -14.14
C GLY A 78 -13.08 -1.56 -14.64
N ASP A 79 -13.77 -0.81 -13.78
CA ASP A 79 -15.02 -0.12 -14.13
C ASP A 79 -14.79 0.95 -15.19
N ARG A 80 -13.71 1.73 -15.10
CA ARG A 80 -13.35 2.75 -16.09
C ARG A 80 -13.17 2.20 -17.51
N TYR A 81 -12.60 1.00 -17.66
CA TYR A 81 -12.25 0.46 -18.98
C TYR A 81 -13.33 -0.46 -19.58
N PHE A 82 -14.03 -1.26 -18.77
CA PHE A 82 -15.03 -2.22 -19.26
C PHE A 82 -16.33 -2.23 -18.45
N GLY A 83 -16.60 -1.15 -17.68
CA GLY A 83 -17.73 -1.05 -16.77
C GLY A 83 -17.69 -2.11 -15.66
N VAL A 84 -18.85 -2.40 -15.08
CA VAL A 84 -19.00 -3.33 -13.97
C VAL A 84 -18.37 -4.71 -14.24
N ARG A 85 -18.39 -5.17 -15.50
CA ARG A 85 -17.77 -6.45 -15.91
C ARG A 85 -16.25 -6.39 -15.79
N GLY A 86 -15.64 -5.26 -16.13
CA GLY A 86 -14.21 -5.01 -15.92
C GLY A 86 -13.84 -4.98 -14.45
N GLY A 87 -14.60 -4.25 -13.63
CA GLY A 87 -14.39 -4.18 -12.19
C GLY A 87 -14.42 -5.59 -11.54
N LEU A 88 -15.46 -6.37 -11.84
CA LEU A 88 -15.59 -7.74 -11.33
C LEU A 88 -14.47 -8.67 -11.84
N THR A 89 -14.05 -8.53 -13.10
CA THR A 89 -12.97 -9.34 -13.67
C THR A 89 -11.61 -9.00 -13.06
N ALA A 90 -11.34 -7.72 -12.87
CA ALA A 90 -10.14 -7.23 -12.20
C ALA A 90 -10.07 -7.76 -10.75
N LEU A 91 -11.19 -7.65 -10.02
CA LEU A 91 -11.32 -8.16 -8.66
C LEU A 91 -11.13 -9.68 -8.60
N ALA A 92 -11.75 -10.42 -9.52
CA ALA A 92 -11.58 -11.86 -9.62
C ALA A 92 -10.10 -12.22 -9.86
N GLY A 93 -9.42 -11.56 -10.82
CA GLY A 93 -7.98 -11.78 -11.05
C GLY A 93 -7.14 -11.52 -9.80
N MET A 94 -7.44 -10.43 -9.11
CA MET A 94 -6.74 -10.06 -7.88
C MET A 94 -6.90 -11.09 -6.76
N LEU A 95 -8.06 -11.73 -6.63
CA LEU A 95 -8.38 -12.64 -5.51
C LEU A 95 -8.15 -14.11 -5.85
N THR A 96 -8.49 -14.55 -7.06
CA THR A 96 -8.56 -15.97 -7.42
C THR A 96 -7.22 -16.67 -7.26
N PHE A 97 -6.13 -16.15 -7.83
CA PHE A 97 -4.86 -16.86 -7.82
C PHE A 97 -4.18 -16.87 -6.45
N PRO A 98 -4.09 -15.75 -5.70
CA PRO A 98 -3.55 -15.78 -4.34
C PRO A 98 -4.36 -16.69 -3.42
N LEU A 99 -5.69 -16.68 -3.54
CA LEU A 99 -6.56 -17.56 -2.75
C LEU A 99 -6.30 -19.04 -3.08
N LEU A 100 -6.29 -19.40 -4.38
CA LEU A 100 -5.98 -20.75 -4.81
C LEU A 100 -4.60 -21.21 -4.33
N LEU A 101 -3.60 -20.34 -4.40
CA LEU A 101 -2.24 -20.63 -3.93
C LEU A 101 -2.25 -20.95 -2.43
N VAL A 102 -2.92 -20.13 -1.61
CA VAL A 102 -3.03 -20.38 -0.17
C VAL A 102 -3.80 -21.66 0.13
N LEU A 103 -4.89 -21.95 -0.59
CA LEU A 103 -5.69 -23.17 -0.41
C LEU A 103 -4.90 -24.42 -0.79
N VAL A 104 -4.18 -24.41 -1.91
CA VAL A 104 -3.35 -25.52 -2.35
C VAL A 104 -2.21 -25.76 -1.36
N LEU A 105 -1.51 -24.69 -0.93
CA LEU A 105 -0.47 -24.82 0.09
C LEU A 105 -1.06 -25.37 1.39
N SER A 106 -2.22 -24.85 1.83
CA SER A 106 -2.90 -25.34 3.02
C SER A 106 -3.22 -26.84 2.91
N TRP A 107 -3.80 -27.27 1.80
CA TRP A 107 -4.14 -28.68 1.56
C TRP A 107 -2.90 -29.59 1.55
N LEU A 108 -1.83 -29.18 0.86
CA LEU A 108 -0.57 -29.93 0.83
C LEU A 108 0.07 -30.05 2.23
N THR A 109 -0.17 -29.08 3.10
CA THR A 109 0.38 -29.09 4.47
C THR A 109 -0.42 -29.88 5.49
N LEU A 110 -1.66 -30.30 5.19
CA LEU A 110 -2.53 -30.98 6.16
C LEU A 110 -1.92 -32.29 6.70
N GLY A 111 -1.28 -33.09 5.85
CA GLY A 111 -0.66 -34.36 6.25
C GLY A 111 0.74 -34.22 6.88
N ALA A 112 1.34 -33.04 6.85
CA ALA A 112 2.70 -32.76 7.30
C ALA A 112 2.74 -31.65 8.38
N ALA A 113 1.60 -31.27 8.94
CA ALA A 113 1.46 -30.18 9.91
C ALA A 113 2.37 -30.35 11.15
N ASP A 114 2.61 -31.60 11.56
CA ASP A 114 3.47 -31.95 12.71
C ASP A 114 4.95 -32.11 12.34
N SER A 115 5.30 -32.00 11.06
CA SER A 115 6.71 -32.12 10.64
C SER A 115 7.52 -30.89 11.04
N VAL A 116 8.66 -31.13 11.69
CA VAL A 116 9.58 -30.07 12.12
C VAL A 116 10.09 -29.24 10.93
N GLN A 117 10.29 -29.87 9.76
CA GLN A 117 10.72 -29.15 8.55
C GLN A 117 9.67 -28.15 8.07
N LEU A 118 8.38 -28.53 8.05
CA LEU A 118 7.32 -27.62 7.62
C LEU A 118 7.16 -26.45 8.59
N GLN A 119 7.16 -26.71 9.90
CA GLN A 119 7.09 -25.64 10.90
C GLN A 119 8.29 -24.69 10.80
N GLY A 120 9.48 -25.22 10.51
CA GLY A 120 10.68 -24.44 10.23
C GLY A 120 10.52 -23.56 8.98
N ALA A 121 10.00 -24.11 7.89
CA ALA A 121 9.74 -23.36 6.65
C ALA A 121 8.70 -22.25 6.86
N LEU A 122 7.58 -22.54 7.53
CA LEU A 122 6.54 -21.56 7.86
C LEU A 122 7.09 -20.42 8.74
N ARG A 123 7.90 -20.74 9.76
CA ARG A 123 8.60 -19.74 10.58
C ARG A 123 9.56 -18.90 9.74
N GLY A 124 10.30 -19.54 8.82
CA GLY A 124 11.19 -18.85 7.88
C GLY A 124 10.44 -17.85 7.01
N MET A 125 9.30 -18.23 6.42
CA MET A 125 8.45 -17.31 5.66
C MET A 125 7.95 -16.14 6.52
N GLY A 126 7.54 -16.41 7.77
CA GLY A 126 7.17 -15.37 8.72
C GLY A 126 8.31 -14.39 9.01
N ALA A 127 9.54 -14.90 9.19
CA ALA A 127 10.73 -14.08 9.39
C ALA A 127 11.05 -13.21 8.16
N VAL A 128 10.91 -13.76 6.94
CA VAL A 128 11.08 -13.00 5.69
C VAL A 128 10.03 -11.89 5.58
N ALA A 129 8.76 -12.19 5.86
CA ALA A 129 7.69 -11.20 5.85
C ALA A 129 7.96 -10.07 6.86
N ALA A 130 8.36 -10.41 8.09
CA ALA A 130 8.76 -9.44 9.11
C ALA A 130 9.96 -8.59 8.66
N GLY A 131 10.98 -9.21 8.05
CA GLY A 131 12.13 -8.52 7.48
C GLY A 131 11.77 -7.55 6.35
N MET A 132 10.84 -7.92 5.47
CA MET A 132 10.33 -7.02 4.43
C MET A 132 9.60 -5.81 5.02
N ILE A 133 8.73 -6.02 6.02
CA ILE A 133 8.04 -4.92 6.72
C ILE A 133 9.06 -3.99 7.39
N ALA A 134 10.06 -4.56 8.07
CA ALA A 134 11.14 -3.79 8.67
C ALA A 134 11.92 -2.99 7.61
N ALA A 135 12.24 -3.59 6.46
CA ALA A 135 12.91 -2.91 5.35
C ALA A 135 12.09 -1.73 4.79
N THR A 136 10.77 -1.88 4.67
CA THR A 136 9.87 -0.78 4.33
C THR A 136 9.91 0.33 5.37
N GLY A 137 9.89 -0.03 6.65
CA GLY A 137 10.04 0.92 7.77
C GLY A 137 11.37 1.68 7.71
N PHE A 138 12.48 0.99 7.46
CA PHE A 138 13.80 1.63 7.28
C PHE A 138 13.85 2.56 6.07
N LYS A 139 13.19 2.21 4.95
CA LYS A 139 13.05 3.10 3.79
C LYS A 139 12.32 4.40 4.10
N LEU A 140 11.45 4.44 5.11
CA LEU A 140 10.75 5.64 5.55
C LEU A 140 11.60 6.51 6.49
N PHE A 141 12.71 6.01 7.01
CA PHE A 141 13.59 6.73 7.95
C PHE A 141 14.15 8.06 7.41
N PRO A 142 14.55 8.18 6.13
CA PRO A 142 14.96 9.46 5.56
C PRO A 142 13.84 10.51 5.55
N ALA A 143 12.58 10.10 5.35
CA ALA A 143 11.44 11.01 5.37
C ALA A 143 11.19 11.59 6.77
N LEU A 144 11.50 10.83 7.83
CA LEU A 144 11.43 11.31 9.22
C LEU A 144 12.44 12.44 9.51
N LYS A 145 13.60 12.45 8.86
CA LYS A 145 14.61 13.51 9.05
C LYS A 145 14.17 14.86 8.48
N GLN A 146 13.26 14.85 7.50
CA GLN A 146 12.70 16.05 6.88
C GLN A 146 11.48 16.59 7.65
N ASN A 147 11.08 15.91 8.73
CA ASN A 147 9.93 16.31 9.52
C ASN A 147 10.25 17.52 10.40
N VAL A 148 9.28 18.43 10.51
CA VAL A 148 9.33 19.70 11.27
C VAL A 148 9.57 19.54 12.77
N LEU A 149 9.27 18.37 13.36
CA LEU A 149 9.59 18.10 14.77
C LEU A 149 11.10 17.88 15.02
N GLY A 150 11.92 17.76 13.97
CA GLY A 150 13.34 17.44 14.11
C GLY A 150 13.60 15.95 14.32
N ALA A 151 14.75 15.48 13.81
CA ALA A 151 15.11 14.06 13.76
C ALA A 151 15.20 13.39 15.15
N LEU A 152 15.57 14.15 16.19
CA LEU A 152 15.74 13.66 17.56
C LEU A 152 14.41 13.33 18.25
N LEU A 153 13.40 14.19 18.09
CA LEU A 153 12.06 13.95 18.66
C LEU A 153 11.34 12.83 17.90
N CYS A 154 11.48 12.79 16.57
CA CYS A 154 10.93 11.69 15.77
C CYS A 154 11.53 10.33 16.16
N SER A 155 12.85 10.24 16.37
CA SER A 155 13.48 8.98 16.78
C SER A 155 13.08 8.57 18.21
N MET A 156 12.95 9.50 19.14
CA MET A 156 12.38 9.22 20.47
C MET A 156 10.96 8.68 20.41
N LEU A 157 10.09 9.28 19.58
CA LEU A 157 8.70 8.82 19.43
C LEU A 157 8.62 7.41 18.82
N VAL A 158 9.47 7.11 17.83
CA VAL A 158 9.60 5.75 17.29
C VAL A 158 10.05 4.78 18.37
N ALA A 159 11.05 5.13 19.19
CA ALA A 159 11.53 4.28 20.27
C ALA A 159 10.47 4.05 21.37
N ILE A 160 9.72 5.08 21.77
CA ILE A 160 8.63 4.98 22.74
C ILE A 160 7.49 4.11 22.19
N THR A 161 7.10 4.33 20.93
CA THR A 161 6.07 3.53 20.25
C THR A 161 6.49 2.06 20.17
N PHE A 162 7.74 1.80 19.80
CA PHE A 162 8.30 0.45 19.77
C PHE A 162 8.30 -0.19 21.16
N ALA A 163 8.73 0.53 22.21
CA ALA A 163 8.74 0.01 23.57
C ALA A 163 7.33 -0.33 24.08
N LEU A 164 6.34 0.54 23.86
CA LEU A 164 4.97 0.31 24.29
C LEU A 164 4.33 -0.91 23.60
N ILE A 165 4.61 -1.10 22.31
CA ILE A 165 4.03 -2.21 21.54
C ILE A 165 4.81 -3.51 21.75
N ALA A 166 6.15 -3.47 21.63
CA ALA A 166 6.98 -4.67 21.65
C ALA A 166 7.25 -5.20 23.06
N LEU A 167 7.45 -4.33 24.06
CA LEU A 167 7.74 -4.74 25.44
C LEU A 167 6.46 -4.79 26.29
N LEU A 168 5.67 -3.72 26.29
CA LEU A 168 4.47 -3.62 27.14
C LEU A 168 3.22 -4.27 26.51
N ARG A 169 3.30 -4.69 25.24
CA ARG A 169 2.19 -5.33 24.48
C ARG A 169 0.89 -4.52 24.53
N VAL A 170 1.01 -3.20 24.61
CA VAL A 170 -0.16 -2.31 24.61
C VAL A 170 -0.86 -2.43 23.25
N PRO A 171 -2.19 -2.54 23.20
CA PRO A 171 -2.91 -2.63 21.93
C PRO A 171 -2.60 -1.42 21.06
N LEU A 172 -2.30 -1.66 19.78
CA LEU A 172 -1.90 -0.64 18.82
C LEU A 172 -2.89 0.53 18.73
N ILE A 173 -4.20 0.25 18.89
CA ILE A 173 -5.26 1.26 18.92
C ILE A 173 -4.99 2.32 20.00
N TRP A 174 -4.61 1.92 21.22
CA TRP A 174 -4.38 2.86 22.32
C TRP A 174 -3.12 3.67 22.11
N VAL A 175 -2.08 3.05 21.56
CA VAL A 175 -0.83 3.73 21.23
C VAL A 175 -1.05 4.78 20.13
N LEU A 176 -1.80 4.43 19.08
CA LEU A 176 -2.17 5.36 18.00
C LEU A 176 -3.05 6.50 18.51
N LEU A 177 -4.06 6.21 19.33
CA LEU A 177 -4.95 7.23 19.87
C LEU A 177 -4.25 8.18 20.84
N ALA A 178 -3.36 7.67 21.70
CA ALA A 178 -2.66 8.51 22.66
C ALA A 178 -1.49 9.25 22.01
N LEU A 179 -0.47 8.52 21.53
CA LEU A 179 0.75 9.13 21.00
C LEU A 179 0.56 9.70 19.60
N GLY A 180 -0.21 9.04 18.74
CA GLY A 180 -0.45 9.51 17.37
C GLY A 180 -1.22 10.83 17.34
N SER A 181 -2.28 10.98 18.15
CA SER A 181 -3.03 12.23 18.21
C SER A 181 -2.21 13.36 18.85
N LEU A 182 -1.51 13.09 19.95
CA LEU A 182 -0.72 14.09 20.68
C LEU A 182 0.41 14.66 19.82
N THR A 183 1.12 13.78 19.11
CA THR A 183 2.21 14.16 18.19
C THR A 183 1.69 14.90 16.97
N SER A 184 0.54 14.49 16.40
CA SER A 184 -0.08 15.20 15.27
C SER A 184 -0.52 16.61 15.63
N VAL A 185 -1.13 16.79 16.81
CA VAL A 185 -1.54 18.11 17.30
C VAL A 185 -0.33 19.00 17.55
N TRP A 186 0.75 18.46 18.11
CA TRP A 186 1.98 19.21 18.36
C TRP A 186 2.70 19.59 17.05
N ALA A 187 2.74 18.67 16.08
CA ALA A 187 3.24 18.91 14.73
C ALA A 187 2.48 20.06 14.04
N ASN A 188 1.15 20.03 14.09
CA ASN A 188 0.30 21.05 13.49
C ASN A 188 0.50 22.43 14.14
N ARG A 189 0.69 22.47 15.47
CA ARG A 189 0.99 23.73 16.18
C ARG A 189 2.35 24.31 15.80
N LEU A 190 3.37 23.47 15.65
CA LEU A 190 4.70 23.87 15.18
C LEU A 190 4.67 24.37 13.72
N LEU A 191 3.91 23.69 12.85
CA LEU A 191 3.70 24.12 11.47
C LEU A 191 2.97 25.46 11.39
N ALA A 192 1.92 25.65 12.19
CA ALA A 192 1.20 26.91 12.26
C ALA A 192 2.08 28.06 12.75
N ALA A 193 2.94 27.81 13.76
CA ALA A 193 3.91 28.80 14.25
C ALA A 193 4.98 29.16 13.20
N ALA A 194 5.44 28.18 12.42
CA ALA A 194 6.42 28.39 11.35
C ALA A 194 5.82 29.09 10.10
N GLN A 195 4.54 28.87 9.81
CA GLN A 195 3.82 29.56 8.73
C GLN A 195 3.43 30.99 9.11
N GLY A 196 3.10 31.24 10.38
CA GLY A 196 2.82 32.58 10.90
C GLY A 196 4.02 33.54 10.87
N GLN A 197 5.26 33.03 10.79
CA GLN A 197 6.47 33.83 10.61
C GLN A 197 6.79 34.16 9.14
N ARG A 198 6.06 33.58 8.17
CA ARG A 198 6.26 33.81 6.72
C ARG A 198 5.23 34.74 6.09
N ALA A 199 4.28 35.29 6.86
CA ALA A 199 3.39 36.34 6.39
C ALA A 199 4.06 37.71 6.65
N PRO A 200 4.40 38.49 5.60
CA PRO A 200 4.88 39.87 5.76
C PRO A 200 3.79 40.82 6.25
#